data_AF-A0AAW6UKS3-F1
#
_entry.id   AF-A0AAW6UKS3-F1
#
_cell.length_a   1.000
_cell.length_b   1.000
_cell.length_c   1.000
_cell.angle_alpha   90.00
_cell.angle_beta   90.00
_cell.angle_gamma   90.00
#
_symmetry.space_group_name_H-M   'P 1'
#
loop_
_entity.id
_entity.type
_entity.pdbx_description
1 polymer ?
#
loop_
_entity_poly.entity_id
_entity_poly.type
_entity_poly.pdbx_seq_one_letter_code
_entity_poly.pdbx_strand_id
1 'polypeptide(L)'
;DIDSPREAIKALTVLYDGFEQFLANAHLKGLEFAVFKGQRNISEDELHLDTCEDIRIAPVIKGSKRGGFFQTILGVAMIGAAMM
;
A
#
# COMPACT_ATOMS: atom_id res chain seq x y z
N ASP A 1 5.76 -16.43 -7.87
CA ASP A 1 5.51 -16.06 -6.47
C ASP A 1 5.33 -14.55 -6.35
N ILE A 2 4.98 -14.07 -5.16
CA ILE A 2 4.91 -12.64 -4.83
C ILE A 2 5.97 -12.42 -3.79
N ASP A 3 7.08 -11.80 -4.18
CA ASP A 3 8.26 -11.69 -3.31
C ASP A 3 8.35 -10.31 -2.66
N SER A 4 7.60 -9.30 -3.13
CA SER A 4 7.61 -7.94 -2.56
C SER A 4 6.23 -7.29 -2.43
N PRO A 5 6.06 -6.29 -1.54
CA PRO A 5 4.83 -5.49 -1.45
C PRO A 5 4.42 -4.84 -2.78
N ARG A 6 5.39 -4.36 -3.57
CA ARG A 6 5.18 -3.85 -4.92
C ARG A 6 4.48 -4.87 -5.82
N GLU A 7 4.98 -6.10 -5.84
CA GLU A 7 4.40 -7.18 -6.66
C GLU A 7 3.03 -7.57 -6.16
N ALA A 8 2.80 -7.56 -4.84
CA ALA A 8 1.49 -7.79 -4.27
C ALA A 8 0.48 -6.73 -4.75
N ILE A 9 0.87 -5.45 -4.74
CA ILE A 9 0.03 -4.35 -5.23
C ILE A 9 -0.26 -4.52 -6.72
N LYS A 10 0.76 -4.85 -7.52
CA LYS A 10 0.60 -5.12 -8.96
C LYS A 10 -0.32 -6.32 -9.22
N ALA A 11 -0.18 -7.40 -8.46
CA ALA A 11 -1.04 -8.56 -8.56
C ALA A 11 -2.50 -8.18 -8.25
N LEU A 12 -2.74 -7.38 -7.22
CA LEU A 12 -4.10 -6.91 -6.88
C LEU A 12 -4.74 -6.06 -7.99
N THR A 13 -3.98 -5.21 -8.69
CA THR A 13 -4.52 -4.42 -9.81
C THR A 13 -4.87 -5.27 -11.02
N VAL A 14 -4.19 -6.42 -11.20
CA VAL A 14 -4.49 -7.38 -12.28
C VAL A 14 -5.63 -8.32 -11.90
N LEU A 15 -5.71 -8.73 -10.64
CA LEU A 15 -6.70 -9.71 -10.16
C LEU A 15 -8.09 -9.11 -9.94
N TYR A 16 -8.16 -7.83 -9.57
CA TYR A 16 -9.41 -7.17 -9.24
C TYR A 16 -9.65 -5.93 -10.11
N ASP A 17 -10.64 -6.03 -10.99
CA ASP A 17 -11.08 -4.92 -11.82
C ASP A 17 -11.45 -3.70 -10.95
N GLY A 18 -10.88 -2.55 -11.31
CA GLY A 18 -11.12 -1.29 -10.62
C GLY A 18 -10.32 -1.07 -9.33
N PHE A 19 -9.45 -2.00 -8.92
CA PHE A 19 -8.58 -1.80 -7.76
C PHE A 19 -7.59 -0.64 -7.95
N GLU A 20 -7.04 -0.51 -9.16
CA GLU A 20 -6.17 0.63 -9.50
C GLU A 20 -6.93 1.96 -9.39
N GLN A 21 -8.17 2.02 -9.92
CA GLN A 21 -9.01 3.21 -9.83
C GLN A 21 -9.42 3.51 -8.39
N PHE A 22 -9.63 2.48 -7.56
CA PHE A 22 -9.85 2.64 -6.13
C PHE A 22 -8.65 3.30 -5.46
N LEU A 23 -7.44 2.78 -5.68
CA LEU A 23 -6.19 3.35 -5.13
C LEU A 23 -5.97 4.79 -5.62
N ALA A 24 -6.20 5.05 -6.91
CA ALA A 24 -6.03 6.37 -7.51
C ALA A 24 -6.96 7.42 -6.87
N ASN A 25 -8.21 7.04 -6.60
CA ASN A 25 -9.23 7.93 -6.05
C ASN A 25 -9.35 7.86 -4.51
N ALA A 26 -8.59 7.02 -3.82
CA ALA A 26 -8.69 6.81 -2.37
C ALA A 26 -8.51 8.11 -1.57
N HIS A 27 -7.56 8.95 -1.98
CA HIS A 27 -7.27 10.23 -1.33
C HIS A 27 -8.46 11.20 -1.37
N LEU A 28 -9.30 11.17 -2.43
CA LEU A 28 -10.53 11.97 -2.53
C LEU A 28 -11.57 11.56 -1.48
N LYS A 29 -11.50 10.32 -1.00
CA LYS A 29 -12.33 9.79 0.08
C LYS A 29 -11.66 9.91 1.45
N GLY A 30 -10.55 10.62 1.53
CA GLY A 30 -9.76 10.73 2.77
C GLY A 30 -9.12 9.42 3.20
N LEU A 31 -8.82 8.52 2.26
CA LEU A 31 -8.14 7.25 2.54
C LEU A 31 -6.68 7.29 2.10
N GLU A 32 -5.81 6.80 2.97
CA GLU A 32 -4.41 6.47 2.71
C GLU A 32 -4.19 5.00 3.11
N PHE A 33 -3.00 4.44 2.88
CA PHE A 33 -2.76 3.02 3.13
C PHE A 33 -1.53 2.82 4.01
N ALA A 34 -1.67 1.97 5.02
CA ALA A 34 -0.52 1.48 5.78
C ALA A 34 -0.13 0.11 5.22
N VAL A 35 1.11 -0.03 4.78
CA VAL A 35 1.68 -1.29 4.31
C VAL A 35 2.56 -1.87 5.41
N PHE A 36 2.47 -3.18 5.61
CA PHE A 36 3.24 -3.91 6.61
C PHE A 36 3.93 -5.13 5.99
N LYS A 37 5.15 -5.41 6.47
CA LYS A 37 5.83 -6.70 6.33
C LYS A 37 5.88 -7.34 7.71
N GLY A 38 5.17 -8.45 7.88
CA GLY A 38 4.91 -9.03 9.20
C GLY A 38 4.28 -8.00 10.14
N GLN A 39 4.99 -7.67 11.23
CA GLN A 39 4.54 -6.66 12.21
C GLN A 39 5.06 -5.24 11.93
N ARG A 40 5.98 -5.07 10.97
CA ARG A 40 6.63 -3.79 10.70
C ARG A 40 5.85 -2.99 9.67
N ASN A 41 5.49 -1.76 10.02
CA ASN A 41 4.98 -0.78 9.07
C ASN A 41 6.15 -0.23 8.26
N ILE A 42 5.97 -0.11 6.94
CA ILE A 42 7.02 0.27 6.01
C ILE A 42 6.65 1.54 5.22
N SER A 43 7.67 2.23 4.74
CA SER A 43 7.56 3.39 3.86
C SER A 43 7.36 2.99 2.39
N GLU A 44 7.03 3.98 1.55
CA GLU A 44 6.94 3.83 0.10
C GLU A 44 8.26 3.32 -0.51
N ASP A 45 9.38 3.86 -0.05
CA ASP A 45 10.71 3.47 -0.51
C ASP A 45 11.05 2.02 -0.18
N GLU A 46 10.35 1.37 0.74
CA GLU A 46 10.59 -0.03 1.11
C GLU A 46 9.68 -1.02 0.38
N LEU A 47 8.76 -0.55 -0.47
CA LEU A 47 7.80 -1.41 -1.19
C LEU A 47 8.48 -2.36 -2.17
N HIS A 48 9.66 -1.99 -2.67
CA HIS A 48 10.44 -2.78 -3.63
C HIS A 48 11.27 -3.89 -2.97
N LEU A 49 11.42 -3.86 -1.63
CA LEU A 49 12.26 -4.79 -0.90
C LEU A 49 11.52 -6.10 -0.66
N ASP A 50 12.17 -7.20 -1.06
CA ASP A 50 11.65 -8.55 -0.94
C ASP A 50 11.37 -8.96 0.51
N THR A 51 10.47 -9.93 0.68
CA THR A 51 10.06 -10.46 1.97
C THR A 51 9.49 -11.86 1.85
N CYS A 52 9.75 -12.68 2.87
CA CYS A 52 9.06 -13.96 3.08
C CYS A 52 7.98 -13.85 4.17
N GLU A 53 7.71 -12.64 4.68
CA GLU A 53 6.69 -12.37 5.69
C GLU A 53 5.35 -12.01 5.04
N ASP A 54 4.27 -12.10 5.81
CA ASP A 54 2.95 -11.67 5.36
C ASP A 54 2.95 -10.17 4.99
N ILE A 55 2.45 -9.86 3.80
CA ILE A 55 2.23 -8.50 3.34
C ILE A 55 0.81 -8.09 3.69
N ARG A 56 0.66 -7.03 4.48
CA ARG A 56 -0.66 -6.47 4.83
C ARG A 56 -0.79 -5.05 4.34
N ILE A 57 -1.84 -4.79 3.56
CA ILE A 57 -2.23 -3.46 3.08
C ILE A 57 -3.54 -3.09 3.76
N ALA A 58 -3.53 -2.05 4.60
CA ALA A 58 -4.71 -1.62 5.34
C ALA A 58 -5.09 -0.18 4.97
N PRO A 59 -6.36 0.08 4.61
CA PRO A 59 -6.84 1.45 4.45
C PRO A 59 -6.88 2.16 5.80
N VAL A 60 -6.45 3.41 5.82
CA VAL A 60 -6.38 4.28 6.99
C VAL A 60 -7.07 5.60 6.64
N ILE A 61 -8.00 6.03 7.49
CA ILE A 61 -8.65 7.33 7.33
C ILE A 61 -7.60 8.42 7.62
N LYS A 62 -7.41 9.34 6.70
CA LYS A 62 -6.49 10.47 6.84
C LYS A 62 -6.79 11.26 8.11
N GLY A 63 -5.76 11.54 8.91
CA GLY A 63 -5.90 12.26 10.18
C GLY A 63 -6.54 11.46 11.33
N SER A 64 -6.93 10.20 11.12
CA SER A 64 -7.56 9.36 12.17
C SER A 64 -6.60 8.92 13.28
N LYS A 65 -5.28 9.11 13.11
CA LYS A 65 -4.26 8.73 14.09
C LYS A 65 -3.52 9.98 14.56
N ARG A 66 -3.92 10.49 15.72
CA ARG A 66 -3.44 11.72 16.39
C ARG A 66 -1.98 11.68 16.89
N GLY A 67 -1.16 10.69 16.52
CA GLY A 67 0.13 10.43 17.17
C GLY A 67 1.28 9.93 16.29
N GLY A 68 1.19 10.01 14.96
CA GLY A 68 2.35 9.80 14.06
C GLY A 68 3.00 8.40 14.05
N PHE A 69 2.38 7.39 14.67
CA PHE A 69 3.05 6.10 14.90
C PHE A 69 3.13 5.18 13.67
N PHE A 70 2.35 5.44 12.63
CA PHE A 70 2.35 4.64 11.41
C PHE A 70 2.53 5.55 10.19
N GLN A 71 3.47 5.17 9.34
CA GLN A 71 3.61 5.68 7.99
C GLN A 71 2.45 5.20 7.13
N THR A 72 1.83 6.16 6.43
CA THR A 72 0.81 5.93 5.42
C THR A 72 1.34 6.36 4.06
N ILE A 73 0.89 5.66 3.02
CA ILE A 73 1.29 5.85 1.63
C ILE A 73 0.02 6.20 0.86
N LEU A 74 0.13 7.15 -0.06
CA LEU A 74 -0.98 7.48 -0.96
C LEU A 74 -1.21 6.35 -1.95
N GLY A 75 -2.48 6.05 -2.27
CA GLY A 75 -2.80 4.99 -3.23
C GLY A 75 -2.17 5.22 -4.62
N VAL A 76 -2.07 6.48 -5.07
CA VAL A 76 -1.35 6.83 -6.31
C VAL A 76 0.15 6.50 -6.26
N ALA A 77 0.79 6.64 -5.11
CA ALA A 77 2.19 6.29 -4.92
C ALA A 77 2.39 4.77 -4.95
N MET A 78 1.46 4.01 -4.34
CA MET A 78 1.45 2.55 -4.43
C MET A 78 1.31 2.05 -5.88
N ILE A 79 0.46 2.70 -6.68
CA ILE A 79 0.33 2.41 -8.11
C ILE A 79 1.65 2.69 -8.85
N GLY A 80 2.28 3.84 -8.57
CA GLY A 80 3.58 4.19 -9.15
C GLY A 80 4.65 3.14 -8.83
N ALA A 81 4.77 2.75 -7.57
CA ALA A 81 5.69 1.70 -7.13
C ALA A 81 5.40 0.33 -7.76
N ALA A 82 4.13 0.03 -8.07
CA ALA A 82 3.74 -1.22 -8.73
C ALA A 82 4.04 -1.25 -10.24
N MET A 83 4.27 -0.10 -10.87
CA MET A 83 4.60 0.01 -12.29
C MET A 83 6.11 0.04 -12.58
N MET A 84 6.94 0.05 -11.54
CA MET A 84 8.37 0.36 -11.61
C MET A 84 9.28 -0.82 -11.23
#